data_AF-A0A147HQN2-F1
#
_entry.id   AF-A0A147HQN2-F1
#
_cell.length_a   1.000
_cell.length_b   1.000
_cell.length_c   1.000
_cell.angle_alpha   90.00
_cell.angle_beta   90.00
_cell.angle_gamma   90.00
#
_symmetry.space_group_name_H-M   'P 1'
#
loop_
_entity.id
_entity.type
_entity.pdbx_description
1 polymer ?
#
loop_
_entity_poly.entity_id
_entity_poly.type
_entity_poly.pdbx_seq_one_letter_code
_entity_poly.pdbx_strand_id
1 'polypeptide(L)'
;LYLTGYESMTLDQLKAFRQWGSQTPGHPEYGHTPGVETTTGPLGQGIATAVGMALAERLMNARFGDDLVDHYTYVIAVDGCLMEGLSHEAISLAGHLRLNRLIVLFDDNRISIDGATSLSCSDDQAARFAASGWNVCRLDGHDPQAITAAIRQARASDRPSLIACRTVIGFGAPNREGSEKVHGAPLGTDEAAKTRSALRWP
;
A
#
# COMPACT_ATOMS: atom_id res chain seq x y z
N LEU A 1 10.25 0.04 9.18
CA LEU A 1 11.72 0.22 9.16
C LEU A 1 12.26 0.59 10.54
N TYR A 2 12.03 1.80 11.08
CA TYR A 2 12.51 2.19 12.43
C TYR A 2 12.04 1.19 13.52
N LEU A 3 10.73 1.00 13.64
CA LEU A 3 10.13 0.11 14.65
C LEU A 3 10.51 -1.36 14.49
N THR A 4 10.90 -1.78 13.29
CA THR A 4 11.31 -3.16 12.98
C THR A 4 12.83 -3.35 13.06
N GLY A 5 13.58 -2.33 13.51
CA GLY A 5 14.99 -2.44 13.85
C GLY A 5 15.98 -2.34 12.68
N TYR A 6 15.61 -1.70 11.57
CA TYR A 6 16.59 -1.41 10.50
C TYR A 6 17.66 -0.45 11.03
N GLU A 7 18.91 -0.90 11.08
CA GLU A 7 20.01 -0.20 11.75
C GLU A 7 20.20 1.25 11.26
N SER A 8 20.10 1.47 9.94
CA SER A 8 20.29 2.79 9.34
C SER A 8 19.11 3.73 9.56
N MET A 9 17.94 3.21 9.91
CA MET A 9 16.71 3.98 10.13
C MET A 9 16.59 4.31 11.60
N THR A 10 17.30 5.35 12.05
CA THR A 10 17.30 5.82 13.45
C THR A 10 16.21 6.86 13.73
N LEU A 11 16.01 7.22 15.00
CA LEU A 11 15.08 8.29 15.38
C LEU A 11 15.48 9.64 14.78
N ASP A 12 16.78 9.90 14.63
CA ASP A 12 17.27 11.16 14.05
C ASP A 12 16.98 11.23 12.54
N GLN A 13 17.01 10.09 11.84
CA GLN A 13 16.55 10.04 10.46
C GLN A 13 15.05 10.35 10.35
N LEU A 14 14.21 9.86 11.26
CA LEU A 14 12.78 10.23 11.28
C LEU A 14 12.57 11.73 11.52
N LYS A 15 13.34 12.34 12.43
CA LYS A 15 13.29 13.79 12.68
C LYS A 15 13.78 14.61 11.48
N ALA A 16 14.64 14.03 10.65
CA ALA A 16 15.19 14.65 9.45
C ALA A 16 14.36 14.38 8.17
N PHE A 17 13.10 13.95 8.30
CA PHE A 17 12.22 13.73 7.14
C PHE A 17 12.21 14.93 6.18
N ARG A 18 12.42 14.65 4.89
CA ARG A 18 12.53 15.63 3.79
C ARG A 18 13.66 16.65 3.92
N GLN A 19 14.62 16.42 4.82
CA GLN A 19 15.80 17.28 4.94
C GLN A 19 16.93 16.79 4.02
N TRP A 20 17.76 17.73 3.58
CA TRP A 20 18.91 17.45 2.73
C TRP A 20 19.85 16.41 3.35
N GLY A 21 20.24 15.39 2.58
CA GLY A 21 21.14 14.34 3.03
C GLY A 21 20.55 13.32 4.02
N SER A 22 19.26 13.44 4.38
CA SER A 22 18.57 12.43 5.19
C SER A 22 18.31 11.15 4.39
N GLN A 23 18.19 10.01 5.08
CA GLN A 23 17.72 8.73 4.53
C GLN A 23 16.18 8.63 4.53
N THR A 24 15.48 9.75 4.74
CA THR A 24 14.02 9.84 4.81
C THR A 24 13.52 10.87 3.78
N PRO A 25 13.72 10.61 2.47
CA PRO A 25 13.25 11.48 1.40
C PRO A 25 11.72 11.59 1.38
N GLY A 26 11.20 12.56 0.61
CA GLY A 26 9.77 12.85 0.56
C GLY A 26 8.91 11.76 -0.06
N HIS A 27 9.52 10.91 -0.90
CA HIS A 27 8.98 9.65 -1.40
C HIS A 27 10.05 8.57 -1.23
N PRO A 28 9.71 7.28 -1.06
CA PRO A 28 10.69 6.22 -0.90
C PRO A 28 11.60 6.08 -2.12
N GLU A 29 12.91 5.96 -1.90
CA GLU A 29 13.93 5.86 -2.94
C GLU A 29 14.82 4.63 -2.74
N TYR A 30 14.86 3.74 -3.74
CA TYR A 30 15.74 2.57 -3.76
C TYR A 30 17.22 2.98 -3.78
N GLY A 31 18.05 2.25 -3.03
CA GLY A 31 19.49 2.51 -2.92
C GLY A 31 19.85 3.69 -2.00
N HIS A 32 18.90 4.60 -1.74
CA HIS A 32 19.08 5.72 -0.81
C HIS A 32 18.69 5.35 0.63
N THR A 33 17.56 4.67 0.80
CA THR A 33 17.07 4.20 2.10
C THR A 33 17.14 2.67 2.18
N PRO A 34 18.01 2.08 3.03
CA PRO A 34 18.06 0.64 3.21
C PRO A 34 16.71 0.04 3.64
N GLY A 35 16.29 -1.02 2.96
CA GLY A 35 14.96 -1.64 3.13
C GLY A 35 13.86 -1.06 2.24
N VAL A 36 14.14 -0.03 1.43
CA VAL A 36 13.23 0.39 0.35
C VAL A 36 13.56 -0.40 -0.91
N GLU A 37 12.63 -1.25 -1.33
CA GLU A 37 12.82 -2.19 -2.46
C GLU A 37 12.73 -1.53 -3.84
N THR A 38 12.02 -0.39 -3.97
CA THR A 38 11.88 0.34 -5.23
C THR A 38 11.55 1.81 -4.98
N THR A 39 11.91 2.67 -5.93
CA THR A 39 11.55 4.09 -5.91
C THR A 39 10.10 4.28 -6.33
N THR A 40 9.32 5.01 -5.54
CA THR A 40 7.92 5.32 -5.83
C THR A 40 7.65 6.82 -5.67
N GLY A 41 6.40 7.25 -5.82
CA GLY A 41 6.00 8.65 -5.85
C GLY A 41 5.08 8.90 -7.04
N PRO A 42 5.52 8.64 -8.28
CA PRO A 42 4.62 8.55 -9.43
C PRO A 42 3.62 7.41 -9.21
N LEU A 43 2.34 7.76 -9.17
CA LEU A 43 1.26 6.82 -8.88
C LEU A 43 1.23 5.69 -9.93
N GLY A 44 0.80 4.49 -9.51
CA GLY A 44 0.73 3.31 -10.38
C GLY A 44 2.06 2.55 -10.58
N GLN A 45 3.22 3.20 -10.43
CA GLN A 45 4.51 2.53 -10.63
C GLN A 45 4.76 1.40 -9.62
N GLY A 46 4.43 1.63 -8.35
CA GLY A 46 4.67 0.64 -7.28
C GLY A 46 3.95 -0.69 -7.52
N ILE A 47 2.69 -0.66 -7.97
CA ILE A 47 1.95 -1.90 -8.28
C ILE A 47 2.51 -2.61 -9.51
N ALA A 48 2.91 -1.86 -10.55
CA ALA A 48 3.56 -2.45 -11.71
C ALA A 48 4.91 -3.10 -11.37
N THR A 49 5.73 -2.45 -10.54
CA THR A 49 6.98 -3.04 -10.04
C THR A 49 6.71 -4.30 -9.21
N ALA A 50 5.69 -4.28 -8.35
CA ALA A 50 5.31 -5.44 -7.54
C ALA A 50 4.90 -6.66 -8.40
N VAL A 51 4.23 -6.43 -9.53
CA VAL A 51 3.96 -7.49 -10.52
C VAL A 51 5.26 -8.10 -11.06
N GLY A 52 6.25 -7.26 -11.40
CA GLY A 52 7.58 -7.72 -11.82
C GLY A 52 8.31 -8.51 -10.75
N MET A 53 8.28 -8.05 -9.49
CA MET A 53 8.89 -8.76 -8.35
C MET A 53 8.25 -10.13 -8.12
N ALA A 54 6.91 -10.22 -8.14
CA ALA A 54 6.20 -11.49 -8.00
C ALA A 54 6.47 -12.44 -9.18
N LEU A 55 6.56 -11.91 -10.40
CA LEU A 55 6.95 -12.70 -11.57
C LEU A 55 8.38 -13.24 -11.43
N ALA A 56 9.32 -12.41 -10.98
CA ALA A 56 10.70 -12.83 -10.74
C ALA A 56 10.77 -13.97 -9.71
N GLU A 57 10.00 -13.86 -8.63
CA GLU A 57 9.89 -14.91 -7.61
C GLU A 57 9.35 -16.22 -8.21
N ARG A 58 8.26 -16.19 -8.98
CA ARG A 58 7.70 -17.39 -9.65
C ARG A 58 8.68 -18.01 -10.63
N LEU A 59 9.42 -17.20 -11.40
CA LEU A 59 10.42 -17.68 -12.36
C LEU A 59 11.62 -18.32 -11.67
N MET A 60 12.08 -17.76 -10.56
CA MET A 60 13.20 -18.29 -9.78
C MET A 60 12.79 -19.55 -9.02
N ASN A 61 11.60 -19.55 -8.41
CA ASN A 61 11.01 -20.73 -7.79
C ASN A 61 10.86 -21.90 -8.78
N ALA A 62 10.38 -21.65 -10.01
CA ALA A 62 10.28 -22.69 -11.03
C ALA A 62 11.65 -23.29 -11.43
N ARG A 63 12.75 -22.55 -11.26
CA ARG A 63 14.12 -23.01 -11.58
C ARG A 63 14.80 -23.71 -10.42
N PHE A 64 14.54 -23.27 -9.19
CA PHE A 64 15.33 -23.64 -8.01
C PHE A 64 14.53 -24.35 -6.91
N GLY A 65 13.19 -24.35 -6.99
CA GLY A 65 12.29 -24.98 -6.03
C GLY A 65 11.96 -24.13 -4.81
N ASP A 66 10.95 -24.58 -4.05
CA ASP A 66 10.42 -23.90 -2.87
C ASP A 66 11.45 -23.79 -1.72
N ASP A 67 12.38 -24.74 -1.62
CA ASP A 67 13.41 -24.75 -0.56
C ASP A 67 14.35 -23.53 -0.64
N LEU A 68 14.53 -22.95 -1.84
CA LEU A 68 15.42 -21.82 -2.08
C LEU A 68 14.69 -20.52 -2.36
N VAL A 69 13.49 -20.59 -2.95
CA VAL A 69 12.73 -19.40 -3.35
C VAL A 69 11.26 -19.62 -3.00
N ASP A 70 10.85 -19.14 -1.83
CA ASP A 70 9.44 -19.11 -1.44
C ASP A 70 9.16 -17.82 -0.66
N HIS A 71 8.79 -16.76 -1.38
CA HIS A 71 8.46 -15.49 -0.75
C HIS A 71 7.25 -14.81 -1.40
N TYR A 72 6.68 -13.87 -0.67
CA TYR A 72 5.54 -13.08 -1.12
C TYR A 72 5.96 -11.66 -1.47
N THR A 73 5.25 -11.07 -2.42
CA THR A 73 5.31 -9.64 -2.72
C THR A 73 4.04 -8.97 -2.19
N TYR A 74 4.21 -8.01 -1.28
CA TYR A 74 3.13 -7.17 -0.77
C TYR A 74 3.25 -5.78 -1.34
N VAL A 75 2.12 -5.19 -1.72
CA VAL A 75 2.06 -3.79 -2.14
C VAL A 75 0.83 -3.12 -1.55
N ILE A 76 1.00 -1.90 -1.04
CA ILE A 76 -0.12 -1.03 -0.71
C ILE A 76 -0.40 -0.14 -1.92
N ALA A 77 -1.64 -0.14 -2.38
CA ALA A 77 -2.13 0.74 -3.42
C ALA A 77 -3.21 1.67 -2.84
N VAL A 78 -3.37 2.83 -3.46
CA VAL A 78 -4.40 3.83 -3.12
C VAL A 78 -5.22 4.14 -4.37
N ASP A 79 -6.29 4.91 -4.22
CA ASP A 79 -7.19 5.29 -5.32
C ASP A 79 -6.41 5.85 -6.52
N GLY A 80 -5.49 6.80 -6.29
CA GLY A 80 -4.65 7.39 -7.34
C GLY A 80 -3.83 6.36 -8.11
N CYS A 81 -3.29 5.32 -7.45
CA CYS A 81 -2.59 4.23 -8.14
C CYS A 81 -3.52 3.45 -9.05
N LEU A 82 -4.78 3.24 -8.65
CA LEU A 82 -5.74 2.41 -9.38
C LEU A 82 -6.46 3.17 -10.49
N MET A 83 -6.49 4.51 -10.43
CA MET A 83 -6.94 5.36 -11.53
C MET A 83 -5.93 5.40 -12.68
N GLU A 84 -4.63 5.25 -12.40
CA GLU A 84 -3.59 5.23 -13.44
C GLU A 84 -3.74 4.01 -14.35
N GLY A 85 -3.70 4.25 -15.67
CA GLY A 85 -3.87 3.20 -16.69
C GLY A 85 -2.83 2.08 -16.62
N LEU A 86 -1.60 2.42 -16.18
CA LEU A 86 -0.53 1.46 -15.92
C LEU A 86 -0.96 0.35 -14.95
N SER A 87 -1.79 0.69 -13.95
CA SER A 87 -2.30 -0.32 -13.01
C SER A 87 -3.17 -1.37 -13.71
N HIS A 88 -3.96 -0.97 -14.71
CA HIS A 88 -4.81 -1.89 -15.46
C HIS A 88 -3.97 -2.90 -16.26
N GLU A 89 -2.94 -2.43 -16.96
CA GLU A 89 -2.01 -3.30 -17.69
C GLU A 89 -1.34 -4.31 -16.76
N ALA A 90 -0.83 -3.83 -15.63
CA ALA A 90 -0.14 -4.65 -14.65
C ALA A 90 -1.06 -5.71 -14.02
N ILE A 91 -2.27 -5.35 -13.59
CA ILE A 91 -3.19 -6.31 -12.94
C ILE A 91 -3.75 -7.32 -13.94
N SER A 92 -3.96 -6.92 -15.19
CA SER A 92 -4.39 -7.82 -16.26
C SER A 92 -3.35 -8.91 -16.49
N LEU A 93 -2.07 -8.53 -16.61
CA LEU A 93 -0.97 -9.48 -16.77
C LEU A 93 -0.80 -10.39 -15.54
N ALA A 94 -0.82 -9.82 -14.32
CA ALA A 94 -0.63 -10.59 -13.09
C ALA A 94 -1.71 -11.65 -12.89
N GLY A 95 -2.96 -11.32 -13.21
CA GLY A 95 -4.08 -12.25 -13.16
C GLY A 95 -3.98 -13.33 -14.24
N HIS A 96 -3.63 -12.96 -15.47
CA HIS A 96 -3.37 -13.91 -16.56
C HIS A 96 -2.30 -14.94 -16.18
N LEU A 97 -1.20 -14.49 -15.57
CA LEU A 97 -0.08 -15.34 -15.13
C LEU A 97 -0.33 -16.05 -13.79
N ARG A 98 -1.47 -15.79 -13.13
CA ARG A 98 -1.83 -16.35 -11.81
C ARG A 98 -0.71 -16.19 -10.77
N LEU A 99 -0.18 -14.97 -10.65
CA LEU A 99 0.91 -14.65 -9.69
C LEU A 99 0.44 -14.75 -8.23
N ASN A 100 0.30 -15.96 -7.70
CA ASN A 100 -0.34 -16.24 -6.41
C ASN A 100 0.46 -15.79 -5.17
N ARG A 101 1.70 -15.33 -5.36
CA ARG A 101 2.51 -14.68 -4.31
C ARG A 101 2.38 -13.17 -4.29
N LEU A 102 1.56 -12.58 -5.16
CA LEU A 102 1.26 -11.15 -5.16
C LEU A 102 -0.02 -10.85 -4.35
N ILE A 103 0.14 -10.03 -3.32
CA ILE A 103 -0.97 -9.58 -2.46
C ILE A 103 -0.98 -8.05 -2.43
N VAL A 104 -2.06 -7.48 -2.95
CA VAL A 104 -2.32 -6.03 -2.96
C VAL A 104 -3.24 -5.71 -1.78
N LEU A 105 -2.81 -4.79 -0.91
CA LEU A 105 -3.68 -4.14 0.06
C LEU A 105 -4.08 -2.79 -0.53
N PHE A 106 -5.34 -2.66 -0.93
CA PHE A 106 -5.87 -1.41 -1.44
C PHE A 106 -6.47 -0.60 -0.30
N ASP A 107 -5.90 0.57 -0.03
CA ASP A 107 -6.47 1.57 0.86
C ASP A 107 -7.67 2.25 0.17
N ASP A 108 -8.84 1.65 0.35
CA ASP A 108 -10.12 2.13 -0.20
C ASP A 108 -10.69 3.18 0.77
N ASN A 109 -10.11 4.38 0.74
CA ASN A 109 -10.49 5.48 1.64
C ASN A 109 -11.45 6.51 1.01
N ARG A 110 -11.68 6.43 -0.31
CA ARG A 110 -12.59 7.29 -1.10
C ARG A 110 -12.18 8.77 -1.16
N ILE A 111 -10.92 9.10 -0.90
CA ILE A 111 -10.40 10.47 -0.96
C ILE A 111 -9.19 10.53 -1.89
N SER A 112 -9.21 11.51 -2.81
CA SER A 112 -8.06 11.96 -3.59
C SER A 112 -7.71 13.41 -3.22
N ILE A 113 -6.77 14.02 -3.94
CA ILE A 113 -6.38 15.43 -3.72
C ILE A 113 -7.58 16.38 -3.89
N ASP A 114 -8.45 16.11 -4.88
CA ASP A 114 -9.59 16.97 -5.21
C ASP A 114 -10.78 16.81 -4.25
N GLY A 115 -10.73 15.84 -3.32
CA GLY A 115 -11.84 15.51 -2.42
C GLY A 115 -12.30 14.06 -2.56
N ALA A 116 -13.62 13.86 -2.48
CA ALA A 116 -14.21 12.53 -2.65
C ALA A 116 -13.89 11.96 -4.04
N THR A 117 -13.50 10.69 -4.12
CA THR A 117 -13.16 10.04 -5.40
C THR A 117 -14.33 10.05 -6.38
N SER A 118 -15.58 10.08 -5.90
CA SER A 118 -16.79 10.20 -6.73
C SER A 118 -16.85 11.45 -7.61
N LEU A 119 -15.99 12.45 -7.38
CA LEU A 119 -15.86 13.61 -8.27
C LEU A 119 -15.31 13.24 -9.65
N SER A 120 -14.49 12.19 -9.75
CA SER A 120 -13.78 11.84 -10.99
C SER A 120 -13.65 10.33 -11.27
N CYS A 121 -13.95 9.46 -10.29
CA CYS A 121 -13.84 8.01 -10.42
C CYS A 121 -14.98 7.33 -9.66
N SER A 122 -15.76 6.51 -10.37
CA SER A 122 -16.86 5.71 -9.78
C SER A 122 -16.70 4.21 -10.05
N ASP A 123 -15.50 3.80 -10.43
CA ASP A 123 -15.19 2.41 -10.81
C ASP A 123 -15.30 1.48 -9.60
N ASP A 124 -15.89 0.30 -9.80
CA ASP A 124 -15.77 -0.79 -8.84
C ASP A 124 -14.41 -1.49 -9.03
N GLN A 125 -13.41 -1.03 -8.27
CA GLN A 125 -12.06 -1.60 -8.30
C GLN A 125 -12.04 -3.09 -7.95
N ALA A 126 -12.92 -3.56 -7.04
CA ALA A 126 -13.00 -4.97 -6.70
C ALA A 126 -13.51 -5.80 -7.89
N ALA A 127 -14.55 -5.32 -8.58
CA ALA A 127 -15.06 -5.95 -9.78
C ALA A 127 -14.02 -5.95 -10.92
N ARG A 128 -13.29 -4.84 -11.10
CA ARG A 128 -12.19 -4.73 -12.09
C ARG A 128 -11.12 -5.80 -11.86
N PHE A 129 -10.65 -5.94 -10.62
CA PHE A 129 -9.66 -6.97 -10.27
C PHE A 129 -10.22 -8.39 -10.44
N ALA A 130 -11.46 -8.63 -10.01
CA ALA A 130 -12.11 -9.93 -10.19
C ALA A 130 -12.22 -10.31 -11.68
N ALA A 131 -12.59 -9.35 -12.54
CA ALA A 131 -12.63 -9.52 -13.99
C ALA A 131 -11.24 -9.82 -14.59
N SER A 132 -10.18 -9.25 -14.01
CA SER A 132 -8.79 -9.58 -14.35
C SER A 132 -8.29 -10.89 -13.74
N GLY A 133 -9.15 -11.72 -13.12
CA GLY A 133 -8.76 -13.04 -12.62
C GLY A 133 -8.16 -13.06 -11.22
N TRP A 134 -8.36 -12.02 -10.41
CA TRP A 134 -7.85 -11.95 -9.04
C TRP A 134 -8.82 -12.57 -8.02
N ASN A 135 -8.27 -13.03 -6.90
CA ASN A 135 -9.06 -13.22 -5.68
C ASN A 135 -9.29 -11.85 -5.03
N VAL A 136 -10.52 -11.56 -4.63
CA VAL A 136 -10.88 -10.25 -4.10
C VAL A 136 -11.68 -10.39 -2.81
N CYS A 137 -11.32 -9.61 -1.80
CA CYS A 137 -12.12 -9.45 -0.59
C CYS A 137 -12.20 -7.97 -0.18
N ARG A 138 -13.26 -7.61 0.53
CA ARG A 138 -13.48 -6.29 1.12
C ARG A 138 -13.57 -6.47 2.64
N LEU A 139 -12.93 -5.59 3.40
CA LEU A 139 -12.93 -5.65 4.87
C LEU A 139 -12.84 -4.25 5.48
N ASP A 140 -13.08 -4.15 6.79
CA ASP A 140 -12.77 -2.96 7.58
C ASP A 140 -11.25 -2.87 7.80
N GLY A 141 -10.62 -1.86 7.21
CA GLY A 141 -9.18 -1.62 7.30
C GLY A 141 -8.72 -1.09 8.66
N HIS A 142 -9.64 -0.84 9.59
CA HIS A 142 -9.35 -0.52 10.99
C HIS A 142 -9.50 -1.71 11.94
N ASP A 143 -9.79 -2.92 11.40
CA ASP A 143 -9.81 -4.18 12.16
C ASP A 143 -8.56 -5.03 11.86
N PRO A 144 -7.56 -5.06 12.77
CA PRO A 144 -6.35 -5.86 12.59
C PRO A 144 -6.61 -7.37 12.48
N GLN A 145 -7.67 -7.89 13.11
CA GLN A 145 -8.01 -9.31 13.05
C GLN A 145 -8.57 -9.66 11.67
N ALA A 146 -9.44 -8.81 11.11
CA ALA A 146 -9.94 -8.96 9.75
C ALA A 146 -8.79 -8.93 8.72
N ILE A 147 -7.87 -7.96 8.84
CA ILE A 147 -6.69 -7.85 7.97
C ILE A 147 -5.83 -9.12 8.07
N THR A 148 -5.57 -9.60 9.29
CA THR A 148 -4.78 -10.82 9.52
C THR A 148 -5.43 -12.04 8.88
N ALA A 149 -6.75 -12.20 9.03
CA ALA A 149 -7.50 -13.30 8.44
C ALA A 149 -7.47 -13.23 6.89
N ALA A 150 -7.66 -12.04 6.32
CA ALA A 150 -7.63 -11.83 4.88
C ALA A 150 -6.25 -12.10 4.26
N ILE A 151 -5.16 -11.67 4.92
CA ILE A 151 -3.79 -11.99 4.47
C ILE A 151 -3.55 -13.51 4.50
N ARG A 152 -4.00 -14.21 5.55
CA ARG A 152 -3.89 -15.68 5.63
C ARG A 152 -4.63 -16.36 4.49
N GLN A 153 -5.85 -15.92 4.18
CA GLN A 153 -6.64 -16.43 3.06
C GLN A 153 -5.96 -16.14 1.72
N ALA A 154 -5.45 -14.91 1.53
CA ALA A 154 -4.73 -14.51 0.33
C ALA A 154 -3.46 -15.36 0.11
N ARG A 155 -2.73 -15.70 1.18
CA ARG A 155 -1.56 -16.59 1.11
C ARG A 155 -1.90 -18.01 0.66
N ALA A 156 -3.11 -18.50 0.95
CA ALA A 156 -3.58 -19.82 0.53
C ALA A 156 -4.17 -19.86 -0.90
N SER A 157 -4.18 -18.72 -1.59
CA SER A 157 -4.72 -18.56 -2.93
C SER A 157 -3.83 -19.20 -4.01
N ASP A 158 -4.46 -19.62 -5.11
CA ASP A 158 -3.83 -20.04 -6.37
C ASP A 158 -3.84 -18.93 -7.45
N ARG A 159 -4.24 -17.71 -7.06
CA ARG A 159 -4.35 -16.50 -7.87
C ARG A 159 -3.80 -15.29 -7.11
N PRO A 160 -3.39 -14.19 -7.77
CA PRO A 160 -3.04 -12.96 -7.07
C PRO A 160 -4.27 -12.43 -6.30
N SER A 161 -4.04 -11.74 -5.18
CA SER A 161 -5.12 -11.32 -4.28
C SER A 161 -5.17 -9.81 -4.07
N LEU A 162 -6.38 -9.24 -4.17
CA LEU A 162 -6.72 -7.88 -3.75
C LEU A 162 -7.48 -7.96 -2.42
N ILE A 163 -6.95 -7.27 -1.42
CA ILE A 163 -7.63 -7.00 -0.16
C ILE A 163 -8.00 -5.52 -0.16
N ALA A 164 -9.26 -5.21 -0.42
CA ALA A 164 -9.78 -3.85 -0.38
C ALA A 164 -10.13 -3.47 1.07
N CYS A 165 -9.22 -2.75 1.70
CA CYS A 165 -9.32 -2.27 3.07
C CYS A 165 -10.10 -0.95 3.09
N ARG A 166 -11.34 -0.96 3.59
CA ARG A 166 -12.09 0.27 3.82
C ARG A 166 -11.46 1.02 4.98
N THR A 167 -10.84 2.17 4.75
CA THR A 167 -10.29 3.01 5.82
C THR A 167 -10.94 4.39 5.82
N VAL A 168 -10.50 5.23 6.77
CA VAL A 168 -10.81 6.65 6.85
C VAL A 168 -9.47 7.38 6.83
N ILE A 169 -9.23 8.20 5.81
CA ILE A 169 -7.98 8.97 5.71
C ILE A 169 -7.84 9.88 6.94
N GLY A 170 -6.66 9.94 7.55
CA GLY A 170 -6.42 10.76 8.75
C GLY A 170 -7.17 10.29 10.00
N PHE A 171 -7.59 9.01 10.06
CA PHE A 171 -8.28 8.41 11.21
C PHE A 171 -7.71 8.86 12.56
N GLY A 172 -8.60 9.35 13.44
CA GLY A 172 -8.27 9.85 14.76
C GLY A 172 -8.03 11.36 14.82
N ALA A 173 -7.93 12.07 13.69
CA ALA A 173 -7.86 13.53 13.64
C ALA A 173 -9.29 14.12 13.63
N PRO A 174 -9.86 14.50 14.78
CA PRO A 174 -11.31 14.69 14.93
C PRO A 174 -11.91 15.79 14.05
N ASN A 175 -11.12 16.77 13.58
CA ASN A 175 -11.61 17.86 12.73
C ASN A 175 -11.17 17.71 11.27
N ARG A 176 -10.41 16.66 10.92
CA ARG A 176 -9.80 16.50 9.58
C ARG A 176 -9.88 15.10 8.99
N GLU A 177 -10.22 14.08 9.77
CA GLU A 177 -10.39 12.73 9.25
C GLU A 177 -11.49 12.68 8.17
N GLY A 178 -11.30 11.82 7.17
CA GLY A 178 -12.23 11.68 6.04
C GLY A 178 -12.21 12.83 5.03
N SER A 179 -11.24 13.76 5.11
CA SER A 179 -11.12 14.89 4.18
C SER A 179 -9.76 14.92 3.49
N GLU A 180 -9.74 15.41 2.25
CA GLU A 180 -8.56 15.73 1.45
C GLU A 180 -7.56 16.66 2.17
N LYS A 181 -8.04 17.44 3.15
CA LYS A 181 -7.20 18.36 3.95
C LYS A 181 -6.13 17.65 4.78
N VAL A 182 -6.26 16.35 5.02
CA VAL A 182 -5.24 15.55 5.73
C VAL A 182 -4.29 14.81 4.78
N HIS A 183 -4.51 14.89 3.48
CA HIS A 183 -3.73 14.13 2.48
C HIS A 183 -2.29 14.62 2.34
N GLY A 184 -2.12 15.92 2.09
CA GLY A 184 -0.83 16.48 1.65
C GLY A 184 -0.23 17.55 2.56
N ALA A 185 -0.81 17.79 3.74
CA ALA A 185 -0.39 18.86 4.64
C ALA A 185 -0.25 18.37 6.08
N PRO A 186 0.68 18.93 6.88
CA PRO A 186 0.74 18.66 8.31
C PRO A 186 -0.58 18.99 9.01
N LEU A 187 -0.93 18.22 10.04
CA LEU A 187 -2.09 18.49 10.90
C LEU A 187 -2.02 19.88 11.55
N GLY A 188 -0.81 20.33 11.89
CA GLY A 188 -0.58 21.50 12.74
C GLY A 188 -0.64 21.14 14.22
N THR A 189 -0.15 22.04 15.07
CA THR A 189 0.01 21.82 16.52
C THR A 189 -1.31 21.47 17.20
N ASP A 190 -2.35 22.24 16.91
CA ASP A 190 -3.62 22.16 17.62
C ASP A 190 -4.38 20.87 17.28
N GLU A 191 -4.42 20.52 15.99
CA GLU A 191 -5.06 19.29 15.54
C GLU A 191 -4.28 18.06 15.98
N ALA A 192 -2.95 18.12 16.01
CA ALA A 192 -2.11 17.04 16.53
C ALA A 192 -2.38 16.79 18.03
N ALA A 193 -2.54 17.84 18.85
CA ALA A 193 -2.88 17.69 20.27
C ALA A 193 -4.26 17.03 20.47
N LYS A 194 -5.26 17.44 19.66
CA LYS A 194 -6.59 16.81 19.67
C LYS A 194 -6.55 15.36 19.21
N THR A 195 -5.76 15.06 18.18
CA THR A 195 -5.56 13.70 17.65
C THR A 195 -4.96 12.79 18.74
N ARG A 196 -3.93 13.25 19.45
CA ARG A 196 -3.35 12.52 20.60
C ARG A 196 -4.39 12.23 21.67
N SER A 197 -5.19 13.23 22.05
CA SER A 197 -6.25 13.04 23.05
C SER A 197 -7.32 12.04 22.59
N ALA A 198 -7.78 12.16 21.34
CA ALA A 198 -8.78 11.26 20.75
C ALA A 198 -8.29 9.80 20.71
N LEU A 199 -7.03 9.59 20.35
CA LEU A 199 -6.38 8.27 20.29
C LEU A 199 -5.86 7.78 21.65
N ARG A 200 -6.02 8.54 22.72
CA ARG A 200 -5.48 8.25 24.07
C ARG A 200 -3.96 8.00 24.05
N TRP A 201 -3.25 8.79 23.25
CA TRP A 201 -1.80 8.76 23.13
C TRP A 201 -1.17 9.85 24.02
N PRO A 202 -0.65 9.51 25.22
CA PRO A 202 -0.12 10.49 26.17
C PRO A 202 1.15 11.21 25.67
#